data_AF-A0A3L8C243-F1
#
_entry.id   AF-A0A3L8C243-F1
#
_cell.length_a   1.000
_cell.length_b   1.000
_cell.length_c   1.000
_cell.angle_alpha   90.00
_cell.angle_beta   90.00
_cell.angle_gamma   90.00
#
_symmetry.space_group_name_H-M   'P 1'
#
loop_
_entity.id
_entity.type
_entity.pdbx_description
1 polymer ?
#
loop_
_entity_poly.entity_id
_entity_poly.type
_entity_poly.pdbx_seq_one_letter_code
_entity_poly.pdbx_strand_id
1 'polypeptide(L)'
;MGGASTTPKCSTAMLLSLSLGGIAVAALVATVVAMLATETLRGDAAAINLAGSMRMQSYRILTSRLKQDSAIELERQIALYQDKLHDPLLSRMTVGSPDFKAQLGLLKSDWETQLRPAFLNPNMDANNLSAMVEAYVTRIDQSVQSLQRASEKKVRTLYTIQTISLLVLFTLSALLLAAVHKKWINPLRQFMDTVLKLKEGDFSTRVNYPHEDELGLLGETINGMAEQLAELYLDLEQRVEDKTRRLQQSNDSLHLLNEHSSRLFAHPDELYQLVP
;
A
#
# COMPACT_ATOMS: atom_id res chain seq x y z
N MET A 1 -10.91 3.21 48.18
CA MET A 1 -10.42 1.88 47.75
C MET A 1 -9.93 2.02 46.32
N GLY A 2 -8.80 1.39 46.00
CA GLY A 2 -7.89 1.77 44.92
C GLY A 2 -8.49 1.68 43.52
N GLY A 3 -8.39 2.77 42.77
CA GLY A 3 -8.64 2.78 41.33
C GLY A 3 -7.48 2.06 40.64
N ALA A 4 -7.74 0.83 40.18
CA ALA A 4 -6.82 0.12 39.31
C ALA A 4 -6.74 0.91 37.99
N SER A 5 -5.61 1.56 37.74
CA SER A 5 -5.29 2.09 36.42
C SER A 5 -5.09 0.91 35.46
N THR A 6 -6.15 0.49 34.78
CA THR A 6 -6.12 -0.54 33.75
C THR A 6 -5.54 0.05 32.47
N THR A 7 -4.21 0.11 32.39
CA THR A 7 -3.54 0.39 31.12
C THR A 7 -3.86 -0.74 30.14
N PRO A 8 -4.35 -0.45 28.93
CA PRO A 8 -4.71 -1.49 27.96
C PRO A 8 -3.48 -2.35 27.62
N LYS A 9 -3.64 -3.69 27.65
CA LYS A 9 -2.53 -4.63 27.49
C LYS A 9 -2.00 -4.72 26.04
N CYS A 10 -2.76 -4.25 25.05
CA CYS A 10 -2.37 -4.24 23.64
C CYS A 10 -2.95 -3.01 22.93
N SER A 11 -2.10 -2.11 22.42
CA SER A 11 -2.58 -0.93 21.70
C SER A 11 -2.96 -1.27 20.27
N THR A 12 -4.25 -1.21 19.97
CA THR A 12 -4.77 -1.46 18.63
C THR A 12 -4.29 -0.42 17.62
N ALA A 13 -4.12 0.83 18.06
CA ALA A 13 -3.60 1.92 17.25
C ALA A 13 -2.17 1.65 16.77
N MET A 14 -1.32 1.11 17.66
CA MET A 14 0.07 0.76 17.31
C MET A 14 0.14 -0.29 16.20
N LEU A 15 -0.71 -1.33 16.26
CA LEU A 15 -0.78 -2.38 15.23
C LEU A 15 -1.22 -1.82 13.86
N LEU A 16 -2.16 -0.88 13.86
CA LEU A 16 -2.65 -0.23 12.66
C LEU A 16 -1.57 0.66 12.04
N SER A 17 -0.87 1.44 12.86
CA SER A 17 0.27 2.26 12.42
C SER A 17 1.41 1.39 11.86
N LEU A 18 1.73 0.26 12.49
CA LEU A 18 2.75 -0.67 11.98
C LEU A 18 2.35 -1.24 10.61
N SER A 19 1.08 -1.63 10.46
CA SER A 19 0.55 -2.20 9.22
C SER A 19 0.59 -1.19 8.08
N LEU A 20 0.15 0.05 8.35
CA LEU A 20 0.18 1.15 7.39
C LEU A 20 1.63 1.50 6.98
N GLY A 21 2.54 1.57 7.96
CA GLY A 21 3.96 1.79 7.73
C GLY A 21 4.59 0.69 6.87
N GLY A 22 4.27 -0.58 7.14
CA GLY A 22 4.72 -1.71 6.34
C GLY A 22 4.27 -1.65 4.88
N ILE A 23 3.00 -1.30 4.64
CA ILE A 23 2.46 -1.09 3.29
C ILE A 23 3.17 0.07 2.58
N ALA A 24 3.39 1.19 3.28
CA ALA A 24 4.09 2.34 2.71
C ALA A 24 5.55 2.00 2.33
N VAL A 25 6.27 1.29 3.19
CA VAL A 25 7.64 0.82 2.89
C VAL A 25 7.64 -0.14 1.69
N ALA A 26 6.71 -1.08 1.62
CA ALA A 26 6.59 -1.98 0.48
C ALA A 26 6.32 -1.23 -0.84
N ALA A 27 5.46 -0.20 -0.79
CA ALA A 27 5.20 0.65 -1.94
C ALA A 27 6.45 1.44 -2.38
N LEU A 28 7.23 1.98 -1.44
CA LEU A 28 8.49 2.66 -1.74
C LEU A 28 9.53 1.73 -2.35
N VAL A 29 9.65 0.50 -1.85
CA VAL A 29 10.55 -0.50 -2.44
C VAL A 29 10.13 -0.80 -3.89
N ALA A 30 8.84 -0.97 -4.14
CA ALA A 30 8.33 -1.21 -5.49
C ALA A 30 8.64 -0.04 -6.45
N THR A 31 8.50 1.22 -6.00
CA THR A 31 8.82 2.38 -6.84
C THR A 31 10.31 2.50 -7.13
N VAL A 32 11.18 2.22 -6.15
CA VAL A 32 12.64 2.21 -6.35
C VAL A 32 13.03 1.13 -7.37
N VAL A 33 12.46 -0.07 -7.28
CA VAL A 33 12.69 -1.15 -8.26
C VAL A 33 12.27 -0.71 -9.67
N ALA A 34 11.11 -0.07 -9.82
CA ALA A 34 10.64 0.45 -11.11
C ALA A 34 11.55 1.58 -11.66
N MET A 35 12.10 2.42 -10.78
CA MET A 35 13.04 3.48 -11.18
C MET A 35 14.36 2.89 -11.68
N LEU A 36 14.95 1.95 -10.95
CA LEU A 36 16.18 1.24 -11.35
C LEU A 36 16.00 0.45 -12.65
N ALA A 37 14.82 -0.13 -12.87
CA ALA A 37 14.46 -0.78 -14.12
C ALA A 37 14.53 0.19 -15.31
N THR A 38 14.03 1.42 -15.14
CA THR A 38 14.02 2.45 -16.19
C THR A 38 15.43 2.88 -16.59
N GLU A 39 16.34 2.98 -15.63
CA GLU A 39 17.74 3.36 -15.90
C GLU A 39 18.49 2.26 -16.66
N THR A 40 18.27 0.99 -16.27
CA THR A 40 18.81 -0.16 -16.99
C THR A 40 18.33 -0.19 -18.44
N LEU A 41 17.04 0.12 -18.67
CA LEU A 41 16.45 0.15 -20.01
C LEU A 41 17.06 1.22 -20.94
N ARG A 42 17.44 2.38 -20.39
CA ARG A 42 18.15 3.41 -21.15
C ARG A 42 19.53 2.92 -21.61
N GLY A 43 20.25 2.20 -20.75
CA GLY A 43 21.54 1.60 -21.08
C GLY A 43 21.44 0.55 -22.18
N ASP A 44 20.44 -0.34 -22.10
CA ASP A 44 20.18 -1.37 -23.10
C ASP A 44 19.90 -0.74 -24.48
N ALA A 45 19.07 0.31 -24.53
CA ALA A 45 18.75 1.03 -25.77
C ALA A 45 19.99 1.71 -26.40
N ALA A 46 20.82 2.34 -25.59
CA ALA A 46 22.07 2.94 -26.06
C ALA A 46 23.03 1.89 -26.65
N ALA A 47 23.13 0.72 -26.04
CA ALA A 47 23.97 -0.37 -26.52
C ALA A 47 23.46 -0.97 -27.84
N ILE A 48 22.15 -1.15 -27.98
CA ILE A 48 21.52 -1.61 -29.23
C ILE A 48 21.77 -0.58 -30.34
N ASN A 49 21.65 0.72 -30.07
CA ASN A 49 21.91 1.77 -31.05
C ASN A 49 23.40 1.81 -31.45
N LEU A 50 24.31 1.73 -30.48
CA LEU A 50 25.74 1.66 -30.72
C LEU A 50 26.09 0.48 -31.64
N ALA A 51 25.60 -0.72 -31.29
CA ALA A 51 25.80 -1.91 -32.08
C ALA A 51 25.13 -1.83 -33.46
N GLY A 52 23.97 -1.19 -33.55
CA GLY A 52 23.31 -0.90 -34.82
C GLY A 52 24.14 0.02 -35.73
N SER A 53 24.80 1.03 -35.17
CA SER A 53 25.69 1.93 -35.90
C SER A 53 26.92 1.25 -36.49
N MET A 54 27.29 0.06 -35.99
CA MET A 54 28.41 -0.72 -36.50
C MET A 54 28.13 -1.27 -37.91
N ARG A 55 26.87 -1.62 -38.23
CA ARG A 55 26.49 -2.09 -39.57
C ARG A 55 26.75 -1.00 -40.62
N MET A 56 26.23 0.20 -40.36
CA MET A 56 26.42 1.36 -41.25
C MET A 56 27.90 1.67 -41.44
N GLN A 57 28.69 1.68 -40.36
CA GLN A 57 30.12 1.94 -40.48
C GLN A 57 30.89 0.86 -41.22
N SER A 58 30.48 -0.41 -41.11
CA SER A 58 31.09 -1.49 -41.89
C SER A 58 30.93 -1.23 -43.40
N TYR A 59 29.71 -0.83 -43.82
CA TYR A 59 29.45 -0.42 -45.20
C TYR A 59 30.13 0.91 -45.58
N ARG A 60 30.27 1.86 -44.64
CA ARG A 60 30.98 3.11 -44.89
C ARG A 60 32.46 2.88 -45.18
N ILE A 61 33.11 2.01 -44.40
CA ILE A 61 34.50 1.62 -44.64
C ILE A 61 34.62 0.88 -45.98
N LEU A 62 33.69 -0.03 -46.30
CA LEU A 62 33.63 -0.70 -47.60
C LEU A 62 33.55 0.30 -48.75
N THR A 63 32.60 1.23 -48.70
CA THR A 63 32.39 2.22 -49.75
C THR A 63 33.59 3.16 -49.90
N SER A 64 34.22 3.57 -48.79
CA SER A 64 35.46 4.34 -48.80
C SER A 64 36.60 3.57 -49.48
N ARG A 65 36.70 2.28 -49.19
CA ARG A 65 37.70 1.38 -49.80
C ARG A 65 37.46 1.15 -51.29
N LEU A 66 36.21 1.04 -51.73
CA LEU A 66 35.83 0.87 -53.14
C LEU A 66 36.01 2.16 -53.95
N LYS A 67 35.78 3.33 -53.32
CA LYS A 67 36.02 4.65 -53.93
C LYS A 67 37.49 5.05 -53.95
N GLN A 68 38.35 4.29 -53.28
CA GLN A 68 39.77 4.60 -53.11
C GLN A 68 39.99 5.99 -52.47
N ASP A 69 39.20 6.29 -51.43
CA ASP A 69 39.45 7.47 -50.60
C ASP A 69 40.88 7.44 -50.02
N SER A 70 41.37 8.58 -49.54
CA SER A 70 42.72 8.68 -48.96
C SER A 70 42.96 7.64 -47.86
N ALA A 71 44.17 7.06 -47.81
CA ALA A 71 44.55 6.10 -46.79
C ALA A 71 44.34 6.63 -45.36
N ILE A 72 44.58 7.93 -45.16
CA ILE A 72 44.36 8.62 -43.87
C ILE A 72 42.88 8.55 -43.44
N GLU A 73 41.95 8.80 -44.36
CA GLU A 73 40.51 8.74 -44.06
C GLU A 73 40.05 7.30 -43.80
N LEU A 74 40.56 6.34 -44.56
CA LEU A 74 40.27 4.91 -44.35
C LEU A 74 40.74 4.45 -42.96
N GLU A 75 41.99 4.75 -42.61
CA GLU A 75 42.55 4.44 -41.28
C GLU A 75 41.77 5.11 -40.16
N ARG A 76 41.36 6.38 -40.34
CA ARG A 76 40.52 7.09 -39.38
C ARG A 76 39.18 6.38 -39.17
N GLN A 77 38.51 5.93 -40.23
CA GLN A 77 37.23 5.23 -40.12
C GLN A 77 37.38 3.85 -39.45
N ILE A 78 38.46 3.13 -39.76
CA ILE A 78 38.81 1.86 -39.10
C ILE A 78 39.05 2.08 -37.60
N ALA A 79 39.81 3.12 -37.23
CA ALA A 79 40.06 3.46 -35.83
C ALA A 79 38.77 3.81 -35.07
N LEU A 80 37.88 4.63 -35.67
CA LEU A 80 36.57 4.95 -35.10
C LEU A 80 35.68 3.73 -34.91
N TYR A 81 35.72 2.78 -35.85
CA TYR A 81 35.00 1.51 -35.71
C TYR A 81 35.59 0.68 -34.56
N GLN A 82 36.91 0.61 -34.47
CA GLN A 82 37.60 -0.16 -33.44
C GLN A 82 37.33 0.38 -32.03
N ASP A 83 37.28 1.70 -31.86
CA ASP A 83 36.88 2.35 -30.61
C ASP A 83 35.46 1.93 -30.19
N LYS A 84 34.51 2.00 -31.12
CA LYS A 84 33.12 1.56 -30.87
C LYS A 84 32.99 0.08 -30.53
N LEU A 85 33.78 -0.78 -31.17
CA LEU A 85 33.78 -2.22 -30.88
C LEU A 85 34.31 -2.52 -29.46
N HIS A 86 35.13 -1.64 -28.91
CA HIS A 86 35.71 -1.73 -27.56
C HIS A 86 35.00 -0.83 -26.53
N ASP A 87 33.92 -0.16 -26.93
CA ASP A 87 33.17 0.75 -26.05
C ASP A 87 32.80 0.03 -24.73
N PRO A 88 33.07 0.66 -23.56
CA PRO A 88 32.75 0.10 -22.25
C PRO A 88 31.28 -0.30 -22.10
N LEU A 89 30.36 0.37 -22.80
CA LEU A 89 28.93 0.06 -22.81
C LEU A 89 28.67 -1.37 -23.29
N LEU A 90 29.31 -1.80 -24.38
CA LEU A 90 29.18 -3.18 -24.88
C LEU A 90 29.72 -4.19 -23.87
N SER A 91 30.82 -3.85 -23.19
CA SER A 91 31.41 -4.71 -22.16
C SER A 91 30.49 -4.87 -20.95
N ARG A 92 29.85 -3.78 -20.49
CA ARG A 92 28.85 -3.83 -19.40
C ARG A 92 27.66 -4.71 -19.75
N MET A 93 27.21 -4.68 -21.00
CA MET A 93 26.08 -5.50 -21.47
C MET A 93 26.36 -7.01 -21.46
N THR A 94 27.63 -7.43 -21.42
CA THR A 94 27.99 -8.84 -21.29
C THR A 94 27.65 -9.41 -19.91
N VAL A 95 27.50 -8.56 -18.90
CA VAL A 95 27.09 -8.96 -17.54
C VAL A 95 25.61 -9.34 -17.57
N GLY A 96 25.32 -10.60 -17.28
CA GLY A 96 23.95 -11.15 -17.32
C GLY A 96 23.46 -11.54 -18.73
N SER A 97 24.33 -11.49 -19.75
CA SER A 97 23.99 -11.81 -21.15
C SER A 97 25.05 -12.73 -21.78
N PRO A 98 25.11 -14.04 -21.41
CA PRO A 98 26.17 -14.95 -21.86
C PRO A 98 26.20 -15.14 -23.39
N ASP A 99 25.03 -15.20 -24.02
CA ASP A 99 24.93 -15.32 -25.49
C ASP A 99 25.52 -14.09 -26.18
N PHE A 100 25.18 -12.90 -25.69
CA PHE A 100 25.75 -11.65 -26.22
C PHE A 100 27.26 -11.58 -25.99
N LYS A 101 27.76 -12.03 -24.83
CA LYS A 101 29.19 -12.11 -24.55
C LYS A 101 29.92 -13.00 -25.57
N ALA A 102 29.36 -14.16 -25.89
CA ALA A 102 29.93 -15.06 -26.89
C ALA A 102 29.93 -14.43 -28.29
N GLN A 103 28.79 -13.85 -28.70
CA GLN A 103 28.67 -13.20 -30.02
C GLN A 103 29.59 -11.99 -30.16
N LEU A 104 29.73 -11.16 -29.11
CA LEU A 104 30.65 -10.03 -29.11
C LEU A 104 32.11 -10.49 -29.19
N GLY A 105 32.46 -11.61 -28.53
CA GLY A 105 33.80 -12.21 -28.63
C GLY A 105 34.13 -12.65 -30.05
N LEU A 106 33.20 -13.34 -30.73
CA LEU A 106 33.35 -13.73 -32.14
C LEU A 106 33.45 -12.51 -33.06
N LEU A 107 32.63 -11.50 -32.84
CA LEU A 107 32.66 -10.26 -33.61
C LEU A 107 34.02 -9.54 -33.50
N LYS A 108 34.56 -9.44 -32.27
CA LYS A 108 35.90 -8.90 -32.02
C LYS A 108 37.00 -9.70 -32.71
N SER A 109 36.90 -11.03 -32.65
CA SER A 109 37.86 -11.92 -33.31
C SER A 109 37.82 -11.77 -34.83
N ASP A 110 36.63 -11.80 -35.44
CA ASP A 110 36.46 -11.67 -36.90
C ASP A 110 36.94 -10.31 -37.41
N TRP A 111 36.72 -9.24 -36.64
CA TRP A 111 37.24 -7.91 -36.95
C TRP A 111 38.76 -7.91 -37.04
N GLU A 112 39.45 -8.36 -35.97
CA GLU A 112 40.92 -8.28 -35.90
C GLU A 112 41.62 -9.25 -36.86
N THR A 113 41.07 -10.45 -37.03
CA THR A 113 41.74 -11.53 -37.77
C THR A 113 41.39 -11.59 -39.25
N GLN A 114 40.23 -11.06 -39.66
CA GLN A 114 39.75 -11.19 -41.04
C GLN A 114 39.45 -9.84 -41.66
N LEU A 115 38.50 -9.08 -41.11
CA LEU A 115 37.92 -7.93 -41.81
C LEU A 115 38.85 -6.70 -41.83
N ARG A 116 39.50 -6.37 -40.71
CA ARG A 116 40.44 -5.25 -40.63
C ARG A 116 41.66 -5.44 -41.56
N PRO A 117 42.35 -6.61 -41.56
CA PRO A 117 43.41 -6.87 -42.54
C PRO A 117 42.92 -6.78 -44.00
N ALA A 118 41.70 -7.24 -44.27
CA ALA A 118 41.10 -7.17 -45.60
C ALA A 118 40.90 -5.72 -46.09
N PHE A 119 40.44 -4.83 -45.23
CA PHE A 119 40.30 -3.40 -45.57
C PHE A 119 41.65 -2.74 -45.87
N LEU A 120 42.70 -3.11 -45.14
CA LEU A 120 44.05 -2.54 -45.29
C LEU A 120 44.83 -3.14 -46.47
N ASN A 121 44.40 -4.29 -47.02
CA ASN A 121 45.08 -4.90 -48.16
C ASN A 121 44.70 -4.17 -49.48
N PRO A 122 45.64 -3.49 -50.15
CA PRO A 122 45.37 -2.76 -51.39
C PRO A 122 44.97 -3.69 -52.55
N ASN A 123 45.40 -4.95 -52.51
CA ASN A 123 45.16 -5.95 -53.55
C ASN A 123 43.92 -6.82 -53.29
N MET A 124 43.12 -6.50 -52.26
CA MET A 124 41.91 -7.27 -51.96
C MET A 124 40.88 -7.11 -53.09
N ASP A 125 40.35 -8.24 -53.57
CA ASP A 125 39.28 -8.26 -54.56
C ASP A 125 38.00 -7.62 -54.01
N ALA A 126 37.35 -6.77 -54.80
CA ALA A 126 36.19 -5.98 -54.39
C ALA A 126 34.96 -6.85 -54.08
N ASN A 127 34.75 -7.93 -54.82
CA ASN A 127 33.61 -8.83 -54.60
C ASN A 127 33.82 -9.64 -53.33
N ASN A 128 35.03 -10.17 -53.13
CA ASN A 128 35.39 -10.88 -51.90
C ASN A 128 35.30 -9.97 -50.67
N LEU A 129 35.79 -8.73 -50.76
CA LEU A 129 35.69 -7.77 -49.65
C LEU A 129 34.22 -7.44 -49.33
N SER A 130 33.38 -7.26 -50.35
CA SER A 130 31.94 -7.01 -50.17
C SER A 130 31.26 -8.19 -49.48
N ALA A 131 31.55 -9.42 -49.91
CA ALA A 131 31.03 -10.64 -49.28
C ALA A 131 31.49 -10.80 -47.81
N MET A 132 32.75 -10.46 -47.50
CA MET A 132 33.25 -10.46 -46.12
C MET A 132 32.51 -9.44 -45.25
N VAL A 133 32.23 -8.24 -45.76
CA VAL A 133 31.46 -7.21 -45.05
C VAL A 133 30.02 -7.67 -44.83
N GLU A 134 29.37 -8.26 -45.81
CA GLU A 134 28.01 -8.80 -45.67
C GLU A 134 27.92 -9.90 -44.62
N ALA A 135 28.87 -10.85 -44.62
CA ALA A 135 28.95 -11.91 -43.63
C ALA A 135 29.19 -11.34 -42.22
N TYR A 136 30.06 -10.35 -42.11
CA TYR A 136 30.36 -9.67 -40.85
C TYR A 136 29.16 -8.87 -40.33
N VAL A 137 28.45 -8.13 -41.19
CA VAL A 137 27.20 -7.42 -40.84
C VAL A 137 26.13 -8.39 -40.36
N THR A 138 26.00 -9.56 -41.00
CA THR A 138 25.10 -10.62 -40.54
C THR A 138 25.47 -11.10 -39.13
N ARG A 139 26.75 -11.15 -38.77
CA ARG A 139 27.18 -11.48 -37.40
C ARG A 139 26.87 -10.34 -36.42
N ILE A 140 27.01 -9.07 -36.83
CA ILE A 140 26.54 -7.92 -36.04
C ILE A 140 25.05 -8.08 -35.75
N ASP A 141 24.24 -8.45 -36.75
CA ASP A 141 22.80 -8.71 -36.58
C ASP A 141 22.51 -9.77 -35.52
N GLN A 142 23.19 -10.91 -35.58
CA GLN A 142 23.03 -11.98 -34.59
C GLN A 142 23.41 -11.51 -33.17
N SER A 143 24.51 -10.76 -33.04
CA SER A 143 24.94 -10.17 -31.77
C SER A 143 23.88 -9.19 -31.22
N VAL A 144 23.38 -8.27 -32.06
CA VAL A 144 22.32 -7.32 -31.68
C VAL A 144 21.03 -8.03 -31.29
N GLN A 145 20.64 -9.09 -32.00
CA GLN A 145 19.45 -9.87 -31.64
C GLN A 145 19.61 -10.58 -30.28
N SER A 146 20.79 -11.13 -29.98
CA SER A 146 21.05 -11.74 -28.68
C SER A 146 20.96 -10.71 -27.54
N LEU A 147 21.43 -9.49 -27.79
CA LEU A 147 21.33 -8.35 -26.87
C LEU A 147 19.87 -7.93 -26.66
N GLN A 148 19.09 -7.82 -27.74
CA GLN A 148 17.67 -7.48 -27.71
C GLN A 148 16.87 -8.52 -26.91
N ARG A 149 17.07 -9.81 -27.16
CA ARG A 149 16.39 -10.88 -26.40
C ARG A 149 16.74 -10.85 -24.92
N ALA A 150 18.00 -10.56 -24.58
CA ALA A 150 18.43 -10.40 -23.18
C ALA A 150 17.73 -9.21 -22.52
N SER A 151 17.64 -8.07 -23.22
CA SER A 151 16.92 -6.88 -22.76
C SER A 151 15.42 -7.14 -22.58
N GLU A 152 14.76 -7.76 -23.56
CA GLU A 152 13.34 -8.14 -23.48
C GLU A 152 13.05 -9.10 -22.33
N LYS A 153 13.95 -10.07 -22.07
CA LYS A 153 13.82 -10.98 -20.94
C LYS A 153 13.91 -10.23 -19.61
N LYS A 154 14.85 -9.30 -19.47
CA LYS A 154 14.96 -8.44 -18.27
C LYS A 154 13.67 -7.63 -18.08
N VAL A 155 13.16 -6.99 -19.14
CA VAL A 155 11.90 -6.23 -19.11
C VAL A 155 10.73 -7.08 -18.64
N ARG A 156 10.59 -8.29 -19.21
CA ARG A 156 9.52 -9.22 -18.82
C ARG A 156 9.61 -9.58 -17.34
N THR A 157 10.81 -9.91 -16.85
CA THR A 157 11.03 -10.21 -15.42
C THR A 157 10.65 -9.03 -14.53
N LEU A 158 11.05 -7.81 -14.90
CA LEU A 158 10.71 -6.60 -14.15
C LEU A 158 9.19 -6.36 -14.11
N TYR A 159 8.49 -6.53 -15.24
CA TYR A 159 7.02 -6.46 -15.26
C TYR A 159 6.37 -7.53 -14.38
N THR A 160 6.86 -8.77 -14.41
CA THR A 160 6.34 -9.84 -13.54
C THR A 160 6.52 -9.48 -12.06
N ILE A 161 7.71 -9.01 -11.65
CA ILE A 161 7.97 -8.57 -10.28
C ILE A 161 7.05 -7.41 -9.89
N GLN A 162 6.88 -6.42 -10.77
CA GLN A 162 6.02 -5.27 -10.54
C GLN A 162 4.56 -5.68 -10.37
N THR A 163 4.05 -6.54 -11.25
CA THR A 163 2.67 -7.04 -11.18
C THR A 163 2.43 -7.82 -9.88
N ILE A 164 3.34 -8.71 -9.49
CA ILE A 164 3.24 -9.45 -8.23
C ILE A 164 3.26 -8.49 -7.03
N SER A 165 4.18 -7.51 -7.04
CA SER A 165 4.30 -6.52 -5.97
C SER A 165 3.02 -5.69 -5.81
N LEU A 166 2.41 -5.27 -6.93
CA LEU A 166 1.14 -4.55 -6.92
C LEU A 166 -0.02 -5.41 -6.40
N LEU A 167 -0.09 -6.68 -6.79
CA LEU A 167 -1.11 -7.61 -6.28
C LEU A 167 -0.97 -7.80 -4.77
N VAL A 168 0.25 -8.03 -4.28
CA VAL A 168 0.52 -8.15 -2.84
C VAL A 168 0.12 -6.88 -2.10
N LEU A 169 0.51 -5.71 -2.61
CA LEU A 169 0.18 -4.42 -2.00
C LEU A 169 -1.34 -4.19 -1.94
N PHE A 170 -2.04 -4.51 -3.03
CA PHE A 170 -3.50 -4.43 -3.11
C PHE A 170 -4.17 -5.37 -2.11
N THR A 171 -3.75 -6.64 -2.05
CA THR A 171 -4.29 -7.62 -1.11
C THR A 171 -4.05 -7.21 0.33
N LEU A 172 -2.84 -6.77 0.69
CA LEU A 172 -2.54 -6.28 2.04
C LEU A 172 -3.39 -5.07 2.42
N SER A 173 -3.56 -4.12 1.48
CA SER A 173 -4.41 -2.95 1.70
C SER A 173 -5.88 -3.34 1.89
N ALA A 174 -6.40 -4.28 1.08
CA ALA A 174 -7.76 -4.79 1.22
C ALA A 174 -7.98 -5.53 2.55
N LEU A 175 -7.02 -6.37 2.97
CA LEU A 175 -7.06 -7.04 4.26
C LEU A 175 -7.00 -6.06 5.43
N LEU A 176 -6.16 -5.02 5.35
CA LEU A 176 -6.10 -3.96 6.35
C LEU A 176 -7.44 -3.23 6.44
N LEU A 177 -8.03 -2.82 5.32
CA LEU A 177 -9.34 -2.17 5.29
C LEU A 177 -10.44 -3.06 5.90
N ALA A 178 -10.46 -4.35 5.56
CA ALA A 178 -11.39 -5.30 6.15
C ALA A 178 -11.19 -5.46 7.67
N ALA A 179 -9.93 -5.50 8.12
CA ALA A 179 -9.59 -5.57 9.53
C ALA A 179 -10.04 -4.31 10.30
N VAL A 180 -9.80 -3.12 9.75
CA VAL A 180 -10.29 -1.84 10.31
C VAL A 180 -11.81 -1.85 10.42
N HIS A 181 -12.50 -2.30 9.37
CA HIS A 181 -13.96 -2.35 9.37
C HIS A 181 -14.51 -3.26 10.48
N LYS A 182 -13.95 -4.48 10.59
CA LYS A 182 -14.41 -5.48 11.56
C LYS A 182 -14.03 -5.14 13.00
N LYS A 183 -12.81 -4.66 13.24
CA LYS A 183 -12.29 -4.44 14.59
C LYS A 183 -12.65 -3.07 15.17
N TRP A 184 -12.87 -2.05 14.35
CA TRP A 184 -13.03 -0.67 14.81
C TRP A 184 -14.39 -0.09 14.43
N ILE A 185 -14.72 -0.09 13.13
CA ILE A 185 -15.94 0.56 12.64
C ILE A 185 -17.21 -0.13 13.18
N ASN A 186 -17.26 -1.46 13.15
CA ASN A 186 -18.43 -2.21 13.63
C ASN A 186 -18.64 -2.07 15.15
N PRO A 187 -17.63 -2.25 16.03
CA PRO A 187 -17.81 -2.02 17.46
C PRO A 187 -18.21 -0.58 17.80
N LEU A 188 -17.61 0.41 17.13
CA LEU A 188 -17.98 1.81 17.34
C LEU A 188 -19.45 2.09 17.00
N ARG A 189 -19.97 1.48 15.93
CA ARG A 189 -21.41 1.55 15.61
C ARG A 189 -22.27 0.93 16.71
N GLN A 190 -21.89 -0.26 17.19
CA GLN A 190 -22.60 -0.93 18.29
C GLN A 190 -22.61 -0.06 19.56
N PHE A 191 -21.49 0.59 19.89
CA PHE A 191 -21.40 1.44 21.07
C PHE A 191 -22.28 2.68 20.91
N MET A 192 -22.29 3.27 19.71
CA MET A 192 -23.17 4.39 19.39
C MET A 192 -24.65 4.01 19.56
N ASP A 193 -25.05 2.82 19.09
CA ASP A 193 -26.42 2.33 19.25
C ASP A 193 -26.79 2.14 20.73
N THR A 194 -25.87 1.62 21.56
CA THR A 194 -26.07 1.50 23.02
C THR A 194 -26.23 2.88 23.68
N VAL A 195 -25.37 3.85 23.32
CA VAL A 195 -25.47 5.21 23.86
C VAL A 195 -26.77 5.90 23.45
N LEU A 196 -27.25 5.68 22.22
CA LEU A 196 -28.53 6.22 21.76
C LEU A 196 -29.71 5.65 22.56
N LYS A 197 -29.73 4.35 22.83
CA LYS A 197 -30.76 3.72 23.70
C LYS A 197 -30.70 4.23 25.13
N LEU A 198 -29.50 4.43 25.66
CA LEU A 198 -29.30 4.99 26.99
C LEU A 198 -29.89 6.39 27.10
N LYS A 199 -29.71 7.21 26.06
CA LYS A 199 -30.30 8.54 25.95
C LYS A 199 -31.84 8.50 25.90
N GLU A 200 -32.42 7.46 25.33
CA GLU A 200 -33.88 7.25 25.27
C GLU A 200 -34.48 6.70 26.58
N GLY A 201 -33.65 6.43 27.60
CA GLY A 201 -34.08 5.96 28.92
C GLY A 201 -34.03 4.44 29.11
N ASP A 202 -33.55 3.68 28.12
CA ASP A 202 -33.27 2.25 28.29
C ASP A 202 -31.91 2.06 28.97
N PHE A 203 -31.90 2.04 30.30
CA PHE A 203 -30.69 1.78 31.11
C PHE A 203 -30.36 0.29 31.26
N SER A 204 -31.08 -0.62 30.60
CA SER A 204 -30.79 -2.06 30.62
C SER A 204 -29.78 -2.47 29.54
N THR A 205 -29.60 -1.64 28.52
CA THR A 205 -28.66 -1.93 27.42
C THR A 205 -27.21 -1.93 27.89
N ARG A 206 -26.39 -2.81 27.31
CA ARG A 206 -24.97 -2.94 27.63
C ARG A 206 -24.15 -3.11 26.36
N VAL A 207 -22.96 -2.53 26.36
CA VAL A 207 -21.91 -2.81 25.39
C VAL A 207 -21.32 -4.18 25.70
N ASN A 208 -21.33 -5.08 24.72
CA ASN A 208 -20.66 -6.38 24.82
C ASN A 208 -19.46 -6.42 23.88
N TYR A 209 -18.27 -6.18 24.42
CA TYR A 209 -17.01 -6.18 23.68
C TYR A 209 -15.92 -6.87 24.50
N PRO A 210 -15.53 -8.12 24.18
CA PRO A 210 -14.71 -8.95 25.06
C PRO A 210 -13.19 -8.71 24.92
N HIS A 211 -12.74 -7.62 24.29
CA HIS A 211 -11.30 -7.38 24.10
C HIS A 211 -10.78 -6.34 25.10
N GLU A 212 -9.63 -6.62 25.71
CA GLU A 212 -8.96 -5.75 26.69
C GLU A 212 -8.08 -4.67 26.01
N ASP A 213 -8.67 -3.90 25.08
CA ASP A 213 -8.01 -2.80 24.38
C ASP A 213 -8.68 -1.44 24.66
N GLU A 214 -8.30 -0.40 23.91
CA GLU A 214 -8.85 0.95 24.08
C GLU A 214 -10.38 1.01 23.89
N LEU A 215 -10.95 0.16 23.01
CA LEU A 215 -12.40 0.07 22.82
C LEU A 215 -13.05 -0.75 23.94
N GLY A 216 -12.36 -1.74 24.50
CA GLY A 216 -12.80 -2.44 25.70
C GLY A 216 -13.02 -1.52 26.88
N LEU A 217 -12.02 -0.68 27.17
CA LEU A 217 -12.10 0.31 28.24
C LEU A 217 -13.26 1.30 28.03
N LEU A 218 -13.49 1.72 26.78
CA LEU A 218 -14.63 2.57 26.43
C LEU A 218 -15.97 1.86 26.67
N GLY A 219 -16.08 0.58 26.30
CA GLY A 219 -17.27 -0.23 26.54
C GLY A 219 -17.58 -0.40 28.02
N GLU A 220 -16.56 -0.69 28.84
CA GLU A 220 -16.67 -0.77 30.30
C GLU A 220 -17.13 0.56 30.90
N THR A 221 -16.57 1.68 30.43
CA THR A 221 -16.95 3.02 30.87
C THR A 221 -18.42 3.32 30.53
N ILE A 222 -18.88 2.98 29.33
CA ILE A 222 -20.30 3.13 28.92
C ILE A 222 -21.21 2.28 29.83
N ASN A 223 -20.84 1.04 30.12
CA ASN A 223 -21.62 0.16 30.98
C ASN A 223 -21.72 0.69 32.42
N GLY A 224 -20.62 1.22 32.98
CA GLY A 224 -20.62 1.82 34.31
C GLY A 224 -21.51 3.06 34.40
N MET A 225 -21.53 3.91 33.37
CA MET A 225 -22.46 5.04 33.30
C MET A 225 -23.92 4.58 33.24
N ALA A 226 -24.20 3.52 32.48
CA ALA A 226 -25.55 2.96 32.37
C ALA A 226 -26.06 2.40 33.70
N GLU A 227 -25.18 1.74 34.46
CA GLU A 227 -25.49 1.22 35.80
C GLU A 227 -25.81 2.34 36.79
N GLN A 228 -24.98 3.40 36.84
CA GLN A 228 -25.23 4.57 37.70
C GLN A 228 -26.54 5.28 37.36
N LEU A 229 -26.87 5.43 36.08
CA LEU A 229 -28.13 6.02 35.65
C LEU A 229 -29.34 5.16 36.05
N ALA A 230 -29.23 3.82 35.93
CA ALA A 230 -30.27 2.89 36.35
C ALA A 230 -30.54 3.00 37.86
N GLU A 231 -29.47 3.00 38.69
CA GLU A 231 -29.58 3.16 40.14
C GLU A 231 -30.23 4.50 40.52
N LEU A 232 -29.83 5.60 39.86
CA LEU A 232 -30.37 6.93 40.13
C LEU A 232 -31.86 7.02 39.77
N TYR A 233 -32.29 6.38 38.68
CA TYR A 233 -33.71 6.32 38.31
C TYR A 233 -34.53 5.47 39.28
N LEU A 234 -34.00 4.33 39.74
CA LEU A 234 -34.66 3.47 40.73
C LEU A 234 -34.86 4.20 42.08
N ASP A 235 -33.84 4.91 42.57
CA ASP A 235 -33.95 5.74 43.78
C ASP A 235 -34.98 6.86 43.60
N LEU A 236 -35.03 7.49 42.43
CA LEU A 236 -36.02 8.52 42.13
C LEU A 236 -37.45 7.96 42.11
N GLU A 237 -37.66 6.79 41.51
CA GLU A 237 -38.96 6.12 41.45
C GLU A 237 -39.45 5.74 42.86
N GLN A 238 -38.58 5.17 43.70
CA GLN A 238 -38.90 4.86 45.10
C GLN A 238 -39.30 6.12 45.88
N ARG A 239 -38.58 7.24 45.69
CA ARG A 239 -38.92 8.51 46.35
C ARG A 239 -40.26 9.08 45.88
N VAL A 240 -40.59 8.93 44.60
CA VAL A 240 -41.88 9.35 44.05
C VAL A 240 -43.00 8.50 44.62
N GLU A 241 -42.83 7.18 44.71
CA GLU A 241 -43.81 6.27 45.29
C GLU A 241 -44.06 6.59 46.76
N ASP A 242 -43.00 6.77 47.56
CA ASP A 242 -43.08 7.15 48.97
C ASP A 242 -43.83 8.48 49.17
N LYS A 243 -43.55 9.48 48.34
CA LYS A 243 -44.21 10.79 48.43
C LYS A 243 -45.67 10.72 48.02
N THR A 244 -46.00 9.91 47.01
CA THR A 244 -47.37 9.64 46.57
C THR A 244 -48.15 8.95 47.67
N ARG A 245 -47.57 7.91 48.31
CA ARG A 245 -48.17 7.20 49.44
C ARG A 245 -48.45 8.13 50.62
N ARG A 246 -47.50 9.00 50.98
CA ARG A 246 -47.70 10.00 52.05
C ARG A 246 -48.78 11.03 51.71
N LEU A 247 -48.83 11.49 50.46
CA LEU A 247 -49.89 12.39 50.00
C LEU A 247 -51.26 11.72 50.08
N GLN A 248 -51.37 10.46 49.68
CA GLN A 248 -52.61 9.68 49.77
C GLN A 248 -53.08 9.58 51.23
N GLN A 249 -52.20 9.18 52.14
CA GLN A 249 -52.49 9.10 53.58
C GLN A 249 -52.94 10.44 54.16
N SER A 250 -52.28 11.53 53.75
CA SER A 250 -52.65 12.88 54.19
C SER A 250 -54.03 13.29 53.64
N ASN A 251 -54.33 12.93 52.40
CA ASN A 251 -55.63 13.22 51.79
C ASN A 251 -56.76 12.41 52.46
N ASP A 252 -56.53 11.12 52.73
CA ASP A 252 -57.47 10.26 53.44
C ASP A 252 -57.75 10.81 54.86
N SER A 253 -56.70 11.26 55.56
CA SER A 253 -56.82 11.86 56.89
C SER A 253 -57.64 13.16 56.87
N LEU A 254 -57.44 14.02 55.86
CA LEU A 254 -58.24 15.23 55.68
C LEU A 254 -59.69 14.91 55.34
N HIS A 255 -59.94 13.89 54.52
CA HIS A 255 -61.30 13.41 54.23
C HIS A 255 -62.01 12.93 55.49
N LEU A 256 -61.34 12.13 56.32
CA LEU A 256 -61.88 11.68 57.60
C LEU A 256 -62.17 12.87 58.53
N LEU A 257 -61.23 13.80 58.68
CA LEU A 257 -61.41 15.03 59.47
C LEU A 257 -62.60 15.86 58.97
N ASN A 258 -62.73 16.03 57.66
CA ASN A 258 -63.83 16.77 57.06
C ASN A 258 -65.17 16.05 57.26
N GLU A 259 -65.22 14.73 57.08
CA GLU A 259 -66.41 13.93 57.35
C GLU A 259 -66.85 14.04 58.81
N HIS A 260 -65.91 13.95 59.76
CA HIS A 260 -66.18 14.14 61.18
C HIS A 260 -66.70 15.56 61.49
N SER A 261 -66.06 16.59 60.91
CA SER A 261 -66.51 17.98 61.03
C SER A 261 -67.92 18.17 60.45
N SER A 262 -68.19 17.70 59.23
CA SER A 262 -69.53 17.77 58.62
C SER A 262 -70.59 17.02 59.44
N ARG A 263 -70.27 15.88 60.05
CA ARG A 263 -71.19 15.17 60.96
C ARG A 263 -71.49 16.00 62.22
N LEU A 264 -70.49 16.65 62.81
CA LEU A 264 -70.66 17.57 63.95
C LEU A 264 -71.52 18.79 63.58
N PHE A 265 -71.30 19.38 62.40
CA PHE A 265 -72.09 20.53 61.93
C PHE A 265 -73.49 20.15 61.43
N ALA A 266 -73.72 18.89 61.05
CA ALA A 266 -75.05 18.37 60.69
C ALA A 266 -75.92 18.04 61.93
N HIS A 267 -75.35 18.02 63.15
CA HIS A 267 -76.06 17.80 64.42
C HIS A 267 -75.71 18.89 65.46
N PRO A 268 -76.13 20.16 65.28
CA PRO A 268 -75.75 21.27 66.17
C PRO A 268 -76.38 21.21 67.57
N ASP A 269 -77.44 20.41 67.74
CA ASP A 269 -78.35 20.52 68.88
C ASP A 269 -77.88 19.80 70.16
N GLU A 270 -76.77 19.07 70.11
CA GLU A 270 -76.21 18.37 71.29
C GLU A 270 -75.13 19.15 72.06
N LEU A 271 -74.56 20.22 71.50
CA LEU A 271 -73.44 20.95 72.11
C LEU A 271 -73.85 21.91 73.26
N TYR A 272 -75.14 22.10 73.52
CA TYR A 272 -75.63 22.97 74.60
C TYR A 272 -75.88 22.27 75.95
N GLN A 273 -75.71 20.94 76.06
CA GLN A 273 -75.99 20.21 77.31
C GLN A 273 -74.76 19.88 78.19
N LEU A 274 -73.57 20.38 77.86
CA LEU A 274 -72.32 20.08 78.61
C LEU A 274 -71.54 21.32 79.06
N VAL A 275 -72.23 22.39 79.44
CA VAL A 275 -71.64 23.44 80.27
C VAL A 275 -72.59 23.68 81.45
N PRO A 276 -72.20 23.36 82.70
CA PRO A 276 -73.00 23.69 83.88
C PRO A 276 -73.07 25.20 84.14
#